data_AF-A0ABD7CYX1-F1
#
_entry.id   AF-A0ABD7CYX1-F1
#
_cell.length_a   1.000
_cell.length_b   1.000
_cell.length_c   1.000
_cell.angle_alpha   90.00
_cell.angle_beta   90.00
_cell.angle_gamma   90.00
#
_symmetry.space_group_name_H-M   'P 1'
#
loop_
_entity.id
_entity.type
_entity.pdbx_description
1 polymer ?
#
loop_
_entity_poly.entity_id
_entity_poly.type
_entity_poly.pdbx_seq_one_letter_code
_entity_poly.pdbx_strand_id
1 'polypeptide(L)'
;MTFFLGLGIAGIVLLALSLIFDGVLEGLFGGVLDGLFDGLLSLPVIAGFVSMLGFGGAVVLGTTGAGTVVATAVGVAAGLVAAWLTWKLSQALMRDQTHTTPRGSDLVGTSGSVVTAIPAEGYGEVMLRLGGQPVKYAAKSAVPVARGTEIWVEEALSTTSVAVRPVER
;
A
#
# COMPACT_ATOMS: atom_id res chain seq x y z
N MET A 1 -39.26 -9.77 4.89
CA MET A 1 -38.05 -10.64 4.84
C MET A 1 -37.41 -10.68 3.47
N THR A 2 -38.15 -10.90 2.39
CA THR A 2 -37.63 -10.93 1.01
C THR A 2 -36.82 -9.69 0.62
N PHE A 3 -37.30 -8.49 0.97
CA PHE A 3 -36.58 -7.24 0.72
C PHE A 3 -35.18 -7.21 1.37
N PHE A 4 -35.11 -7.54 2.67
CA PHE A 4 -33.85 -7.61 3.41
C PHE A 4 -32.89 -8.66 2.83
N LEU A 5 -33.41 -9.83 2.47
CA LEU A 5 -32.60 -10.87 1.85
C LEU A 5 -32.08 -10.45 0.47
N GLY A 6 -32.92 -9.80 -0.33
CA GLY A 6 -32.54 -9.23 -1.63
C GLY A 6 -31.42 -8.19 -1.47
N LEU A 7 -31.51 -7.33 -0.46
CA LEU A 7 -30.46 -6.37 -0.14
C LEU A 7 -29.15 -7.06 0.27
N GLY A 8 -29.24 -8.11 1.11
CA GLY A 8 -28.10 -8.90 1.56
C GLY A 8 -27.35 -9.53 0.38
N ILE A 9 -28.10 -10.17 -0.53
CA ILE A 9 -27.58 -10.79 -1.75
C ILE A 9 -27.02 -9.73 -2.71
N ALA A 10 -27.70 -8.61 -2.90
CA ALA A 10 -27.21 -7.51 -3.73
C ALA A 10 -25.86 -6.97 -3.22
N GLY A 11 -25.69 -6.88 -1.90
CA GLY A 11 -24.40 -6.54 -1.29
C GLY A 11 -23.31 -7.57 -1.60
N ILE A 12 -23.61 -8.87 -1.55
CA ILE A 12 -22.64 -9.93 -1.93
C ILE A 12 -22.29 -9.86 -3.41
N VAL A 13 -23.27 -9.66 -4.29
CA VAL A 13 -23.04 -9.53 -5.73
C VAL A 13 -22.17 -8.30 -6.01
N LEU A 14 -22.46 -7.17 -5.36
CA LEU A 14 -21.64 -5.96 -5.45
C LEU A 14 -20.21 -6.22 -4.97
N LEU A 15 -20.03 -6.95 -3.86
CA LEU A 15 -18.71 -7.32 -3.35
C LEU A 15 -17.96 -8.19 -4.35
N ALA A 16 -18.62 -9.20 -4.92
CA ALA A 16 -18.03 -10.07 -5.94
C ALA A 16 -17.61 -9.29 -7.19
N LEU A 17 -18.45 -8.37 -7.67
CA LEU A 17 -18.12 -7.49 -8.78
C LEU A 17 -16.96 -6.55 -8.45
N SER A 18 -16.92 -6.00 -7.23
CA SER A 18 -15.81 -5.18 -6.77
C SER A 18 -14.49 -5.94 -6.82
N LEU A 19 -14.47 -7.19 -6.36
CA LEU A 19 -13.26 -8.00 -6.34
C LEU A 19 -12.82 -8.47 -7.74
N ILE A 20 -13.77 -8.80 -8.62
CA ILE A 20 -13.46 -9.28 -9.98
C ILE A 20 -12.99 -8.14 -10.87
N PHE A 21 -13.61 -6.96 -10.75
CA PHE A 21 -13.39 -5.82 -11.63
C PHE A 21 -12.61 -4.69 -10.96
N ASP A 22 -11.88 -4.98 -9.88
CA ASP A 22 -11.21 -3.99 -9.04
C ASP A 22 -10.41 -2.96 -9.88
N GLY A 23 -9.50 -3.42 -10.75
CA GLY A 23 -8.71 -2.53 -11.60
C GLY A 23 -9.49 -1.75 -12.66
N VAL A 24 -10.65 -2.23 -13.13
CA VAL A 24 -11.50 -1.52 -14.09
C VAL A 24 -12.38 -0.49 -13.37
N LEU A 25 -12.93 -0.87 -12.21
CA LEU A 25 -13.73 -0.02 -11.35
C LEU A 25 -12.90 1.10 -10.76
N GLU A 26 -11.65 0.84 -10.37
CA GLU A 26 -10.71 1.84 -9.88
C GLU A 26 -10.33 2.83 -11.00
N GLY A 27 -10.14 2.37 -12.24
CA GLY A 27 -9.92 3.25 -13.39
C GLY A 27 -11.13 4.15 -13.74
N LEU A 28 -12.36 3.68 -13.51
CA LEU A 28 -13.59 4.40 -13.86
C LEU A 28 -14.15 5.26 -12.71
N PHE A 29 -13.99 4.82 -11.46
CA PHE A 29 -14.58 5.42 -10.25
C PHE A 29 -13.56 5.81 -9.18
N GLY A 30 -12.30 5.36 -9.28
CA GLY A 30 -11.26 5.54 -8.24
C GLY A 30 -10.92 7.00 -7.96
N GLY A 31 -10.95 7.86 -8.98
CA GLY A 31 -10.70 9.31 -8.78
C GLY A 31 -11.73 10.04 -7.91
N VAL A 32 -12.96 9.50 -7.78
CA VAL A 32 -14.05 10.15 -7.03
C VAL A 32 -14.30 9.47 -5.68
N LEU A 33 -14.16 8.15 -5.61
CA LEU A 33 -14.48 7.37 -4.40
C LEU A 33 -13.27 7.16 -3.48
N ASP A 34 -12.07 7.05 -4.03
CA ASP A 34 -10.89 6.66 -3.24
C ASP A 34 -10.26 7.86 -2.51
N GLY A 35 -10.36 9.06 -3.10
CA GLY A 35 -9.92 10.31 -2.48
C GLY A 35 -10.89 10.88 -1.43
N LEU A 36 -12.14 10.41 -1.37
CA LEU A 36 -13.15 10.93 -0.45
C LEU A 36 -13.22 10.04 0.81
N PHE A 37 -12.68 10.55 1.93
CA PHE A 37 -12.61 9.89 3.23
C PHE A 37 -11.63 8.70 3.34
N ASP A 38 -10.48 8.72 2.66
CA ASP A 38 -9.37 7.78 2.92
C ASP A 38 -9.81 6.29 2.84
N GLY A 39 -10.52 5.93 1.77
CA GLY A 39 -11.04 4.58 1.52
C GLY A 39 -12.32 4.19 2.29
N LEU A 40 -12.91 5.09 3.09
CA LEU A 40 -14.15 4.83 3.84
C LEU A 40 -15.38 4.65 2.95
N LEU A 41 -15.33 5.13 1.70
CA LEU A 41 -16.37 4.94 0.67
C LEU A 41 -15.96 3.97 -0.44
N SER A 42 -14.99 3.10 -0.17
CA SER A 42 -14.61 2.05 -1.13
C SER A 42 -15.78 1.10 -1.41
N LEU A 43 -15.83 0.57 -2.64
CA LEU A 43 -16.84 -0.39 -3.10
C LEU A 43 -16.99 -1.60 -2.14
N PRO A 44 -15.91 -2.20 -1.61
CA PRO A 44 -16.01 -3.30 -0.64
C PRO A 44 -16.66 -2.88 0.69
N VAL A 45 -16.39 -1.67 1.18
CA VAL A 45 -16.99 -1.15 2.43
C VAL A 45 -18.49 -0.95 2.26
N ILE A 46 -18.91 -0.36 1.14
CA ILE A 46 -20.33 -0.17 0.80
C ILE A 46 -21.01 -1.54 0.63
N ALA A 47 -20.37 -2.47 -0.08
CA ALA A 47 -20.91 -3.81 -0.29
C ALA A 47 -21.08 -4.57 1.03
N GLY A 48 -20.09 -4.49 1.94
CA GLY A 48 -20.16 -5.05 3.28
C GLY A 48 -21.29 -4.44 4.13
N PHE A 49 -21.44 -3.11 4.09
CA PHE A 49 -22.55 -2.41 4.75
C PHE A 49 -23.92 -2.90 4.26
N VAL A 50 -24.14 -2.89 2.95
CA VAL A 50 -25.41 -3.27 2.32
C VAL A 50 -25.73 -4.73 2.61
N SER A 51 -24.71 -5.61 2.56
CA SER A 51 -24.86 -7.02 2.86
C SER A 51 -25.29 -7.25 4.31
N MET A 52 -24.60 -6.63 5.28
CA MET A 52 -24.91 -6.78 6.71
C MET A 52 -26.19 -6.07 7.14
N LEU A 53 -26.58 -4.98 6.48
CA LEU A 53 -27.90 -4.37 6.66
C LEU A 53 -29.00 -5.33 6.23
N GLY A 54 -28.83 -5.94 5.05
CA GLY A 54 -29.78 -6.90 4.50
C GLY A 54 -29.88 -8.16 5.35
N PHE A 55 -28.79 -8.87 5.56
CA PHE A 55 -28.80 -10.11 6.34
C PHE A 55 -29.12 -9.87 7.82
N GLY A 56 -28.55 -8.84 8.44
CA GLY A 56 -28.87 -8.48 9.83
C GLY A 56 -30.34 -8.16 10.04
N GLY A 57 -30.93 -7.35 9.14
CA GLY A 57 -32.36 -7.07 9.17
C GLY A 57 -33.23 -8.30 8.88
N ALA A 58 -32.81 -9.17 7.97
CA ALA A 58 -33.52 -10.42 7.67
C ALA A 58 -33.54 -11.37 8.89
N VAL A 59 -32.40 -11.52 9.57
CA VAL A 59 -32.27 -12.36 10.77
C VAL A 59 -33.16 -11.84 11.89
N VAL A 60 -33.10 -10.53 12.21
CA VAL A 60 -33.92 -9.95 13.29
C VAL A 60 -35.40 -10.08 12.97
N LEU A 61 -35.81 -9.74 11.75
CA LEU A 61 -37.21 -9.85 11.35
C LEU A 61 -37.72 -11.30 11.39
N GLY A 62 -36.89 -12.26 11.00
CA GLY A 62 -37.24 -13.68 10.96
C GLY A 62 -37.23 -14.39 12.31
N THR A 63 -36.44 -13.91 13.27
CA THR A 63 -36.24 -14.59 14.58
C THR A 63 -37.03 -13.94 15.71
N THR A 64 -37.13 -12.61 15.72
CA THR A 64 -37.75 -11.87 16.84
C THR A 64 -39.16 -11.39 16.54
N GLY A 65 -39.56 -11.33 15.26
CA GLY A 65 -40.85 -10.78 14.86
C GLY A 65 -41.04 -9.30 15.23
N ALA A 66 -39.98 -8.59 15.63
CA ALA A 66 -40.01 -7.24 16.22
C ALA A 66 -40.41 -6.10 15.26
N GLY A 67 -41.04 -6.41 14.13
CA GLY A 67 -41.45 -5.45 13.12
C GLY A 67 -40.29 -4.89 12.29
N THR A 68 -40.62 -4.29 11.16
CA THR A 68 -39.65 -3.81 10.17
C THR A 68 -38.72 -2.72 10.70
N VAL A 69 -39.22 -1.85 11.60
CA VAL A 69 -38.45 -0.73 12.14
C VAL A 69 -37.26 -1.21 12.99
N VAL A 70 -37.50 -2.15 13.91
CA VAL A 70 -36.46 -2.72 14.76
C VAL A 70 -35.46 -3.50 13.93
N ALA A 71 -35.94 -4.28 12.95
CA ALA A 71 -35.09 -5.01 12.01
C ALA A 71 -34.16 -4.08 11.21
N THR A 72 -34.68 -2.97 10.69
CA THR A 72 -33.86 -1.97 9.98
C THR A 72 -32.83 -1.33 10.91
N ALA A 73 -33.23 -0.95 12.13
CA ALA A 73 -32.32 -0.30 13.08
C ALA A 73 -31.13 -1.21 13.45
N VAL A 74 -31.40 -2.49 13.74
CA VAL A 74 -30.34 -3.47 14.04
C VAL A 74 -29.51 -3.78 12.79
N GLY A 75 -30.15 -3.90 11.63
CA GLY A 75 -29.45 -4.06 10.35
C GLY A 75 -28.49 -2.91 10.06
N VAL A 76 -28.91 -1.66 10.25
CA VAL A 76 -28.04 -0.48 10.09
C VAL A 76 -26.88 -0.52 11.06
N ALA A 77 -27.12 -0.82 12.34
CA ALA A 77 -26.05 -0.94 13.33
C ALA A 77 -25.03 -2.01 12.95
N ALA A 78 -25.49 -3.19 12.52
CA ALA A 78 -24.64 -4.28 12.06
C ALA A 78 -23.87 -3.91 10.78
N GLY A 79 -24.53 -3.21 9.85
CA GLY A 79 -23.92 -2.68 8.64
C GLY A 79 -22.79 -1.70 8.94
N LEU A 80 -22.99 -0.76 9.86
CA LEU A 80 -21.96 0.21 10.27
C LEU A 80 -20.74 -0.46 10.90
N VAL A 81 -20.95 -1.47 11.74
CA VAL A 81 -19.86 -2.27 12.35
C VAL A 81 -19.07 -2.99 11.26
N ALA A 82 -19.75 -3.60 10.30
CA ALA A 82 -19.10 -4.28 9.18
C ALA A 82 -18.32 -3.32 8.28
N ALA A 83 -18.91 -2.17 7.93
CA ALA A 83 -18.26 -1.12 7.16
C ALA A 83 -16.97 -0.64 7.85
N TRP A 84 -17.06 -0.36 9.15
CA TRP A 84 -15.91 0.08 9.95
C TRP A 84 -14.81 -0.99 10.00
N LEU A 85 -15.18 -2.27 10.17
CA LEU A 85 -14.22 -3.36 10.24
C LEU A 85 -13.50 -3.55 8.90
N THR A 86 -14.23 -3.51 7.78
CA THR A 86 -13.67 -3.57 6.43
C THR A 86 -12.72 -2.40 6.17
N TRP A 87 -13.14 -1.17 6.48
CA TRP A 87 -12.28 0.01 6.32
C TRP A 87 -11.01 -0.08 7.15
N LYS A 88 -11.13 -0.47 8.43
CA LYS A 88 -9.98 -0.65 9.32
C LYS A 88 -9.02 -1.72 8.79
N LEU A 89 -9.55 -2.80 8.23
CA LEU A 89 -8.74 -3.87 7.62
C LEU A 89 -8.00 -3.35 6.39
N SER A 90 -8.67 -2.64 5.48
CA SER A 90 -8.02 -2.03 4.31
C SER A 90 -6.89 -1.08 4.72
N GLN A 91 -7.13 -0.22 5.71
CA GLN A 91 -6.11 0.68 6.24
C GLN A 91 -4.94 -0.03 6.90
N ALA A 92 -5.19 -1.14 7.60
CA ALA A 92 -4.12 -1.95 8.18
C ALA A 92 -3.23 -2.56 7.08
N LEU A 93 -3.83 -3.01 5.97
CA LEU A 93 -3.10 -3.58 4.84
C LEU A 93 -2.31 -2.53 4.05
N MET A 94 -2.84 -1.31 3.87
CA MET A 94 -2.11 -0.23 3.19
C MET A 94 -0.94 0.34 4.02
N ARG A 95 -1.00 0.27 5.34
CA ARG A 95 0.04 0.84 6.22
C ARG A 95 1.42 0.20 6.08
N ASP A 96 1.51 -1.03 5.56
CA ASP A 96 2.78 -1.73 5.35
C ASP A 96 3.63 -1.14 4.20
N GLN A 97 3.06 -0.27 3.36
CA GLN A 97 3.79 0.38 2.25
C GLN A 97 4.65 1.59 2.69
N THR A 98 4.94 1.74 3.98
CA THR A 98 5.53 2.98 4.54
C THR A 98 7.07 3.07 4.52
N HIS A 99 7.78 2.10 3.94
CA HIS A 99 9.17 2.38 3.57
C HIS A 99 9.16 3.31 2.35
N THR A 100 9.45 4.60 2.61
CA THR A 100 9.68 5.62 1.58
C THR A 100 10.45 4.99 0.42
N THR A 101 9.90 5.10 -0.80
CA THR A 101 10.59 4.66 -2.02
C THR A 101 12.01 5.21 -1.97
N PRO A 102 13.04 4.36 -1.82
CA PRO A 102 14.36 4.88 -1.56
C PRO A 102 14.81 5.77 -2.70
N ARG A 103 15.13 7.03 -2.39
CA ARG A 103 15.52 8.03 -3.39
C ARG A 103 17.04 8.07 -3.48
N GLY A 104 17.56 8.53 -4.62
CA GLY A 104 19.00 8.74 -4.78
C GLY A 104 19.60 9.65 -3.71
N SER A 105 18.83 10.61 -3.19
CA SER A 105 19.22 11.46 -2.06
C SER A 105 19.49 10.69 -0.76
N ASP A 106 18.81 9.56 -0.56
CA ASP A 106 18.94 8.75 0.65
C ASP A 106 20.22 7.91 0.64
N LEU A 107 20.93 7.87 -0.51
CA LEU A 107 22.23 7.24 -0.64
C LEU A 107 23.35 8.12 -0.06
N VAL A 108 23.16 9.45 0.00
CA VAL A 108 24.18 10.37 0.50
C VAL A 108 24.44 10.11 1.99
N GLY A 109 25.72 9.94 2.35
CA GLY A 109 26.14 9.58 3.70
C GLY A 109 26.06 8.08 4.01
N THR A 110 25.62 7.24 3.08
CA THR A 110 25.65 5.78 3.25
C THR A 110 27.04 5.22 2.96
N SER A 111 27.48 4.25 3.76
CA SER A 111 28.72 3.49 3.55
C SER A 111 28.49 2.28 2.64
N GLY A 112 29.49 1.94 1.83
CA GLY A 112 29.48 0.76 0.99
C GLY A 112 30.86 0.23 0.67
N SER A 113 30.92 -0.75 -0.22
CA SER A 113 32.18 -1.39 -0.63
C SER A 113 32.34 -1.40 -2.14
N VAL A 114 33.55 -1.14 -2.62
CA VAL A 114 33.86 -1.18 -4.06
C VAL A 114 33.85 -2.63 -4.57
N VAL A 115 33.03 -2.91 -5.57
CA VAL A 115 32.93 -4.21 -6.25
C VAL A 115 33.88 -4.27 -7.45
N THR A 116 33.89 -3.20 -8.24
CA THR A 116 34.77 -3.02 -9.41
C THR A 116 35.58 -1.76 -9.18
N ALA A 117 36.91 -1.89 -9.28
CA ALA A 117 37.85 -0.79 -9.01
C ALA A 117 37.46 0.49 -9.77
N ILE A 118 37.56 1.63 -9.10
CA ILE A 118 37.21 2.93 -9.65
C ILE A 118 38.51 3.57 -10.15
N PRO A 119 38.69 3.77 -11.48
CA PRO A 119 39.87 4.46 -12.02
C PRO A 119 39.79 5.97 -11.74
N ALA A 120 40.92 6.69 -11.88
CA ALA A 120 40.95 8.16 -11.76
C ALA A 120 40.00 8.85 -12.77
N GLU A 121 39.90 8.29 -13.97
CA GLU A 121 39.05 8.75 -15.05
C GLU A 121 38.14 7.59 -15.48
N GLY A 122 36.86 7.66 -15.10
CA GLY A 122 35.85 6.66 -15.47
C GLY A 122 34.91 6.27 -14.33
N TYR A 123 34.22 5.15 -14.51
CA TYR A 123 33.28 4.59 -13.54
C TYR A 123 33.76 3.22 -13.07
N GLY A 124 33.62 2.95 -11.78
CA GLY A 124 33.62 1.60 -11.23
C GLY A 124 32.23 1.20 -10.73
N GLU A 125 32.16 0.17 -9.90
CA GLU A 125 30.92 -0.29 -9.27
C GLU A 125 31.08 -0.37 -7.76
N VAL A 126 30.08 0.09 -7.03
CA VAL A 126 29.99 -0.05 -5.57
C VAL A 126 28.74 -0.81 -5.18
N MET A 127 28.83 -1.53 -4.06
CA MET A 127 27.69 -2.13 -3.40
C MET A 127 27.26 -1.22 -2.25
N LEU A 128 26.05 -0.68 -2.35
CA LEU A 128 25.39 0.11 -1.31
C LEU A 128 24.25 -0.70 -0.69
N ARG A 129 23.81 -0.31 0.50
CA ARG A 129 22.62 -0.88 1.14
C ARG A 129 21.50 0.14 1.14
N LEU A 130 20.41 -0.16 0.45
CA LEU A 130 19.25 0.71 0.33
C LEU A 130 18.03 -0.03 0.91
N GLY A 131 17.48 0.50 2.01
CA GLY A 131 16.42 -0.21 2.75
C GLY A 131 16.85 -1.62 3.24
N GLY A 132 18.13 -1.80 3.54
CA GLY A 132 18.71 -3.09 3.95
C GLY A 132 19.09 -4.04 2.80
N GLN A 133 18.66 -3.76 1.57
CA GLN A 133 18.97 -4.59 0.39
C GLN A 133 20.30 -4.15 -0.27
N PRO A 134 21.18 -5.09 -0.65
CA PRO A 134 22.40 -4.78 -1.38
C PRO A 134 22.08 -4.42 -2.84
N VAL A 135 22.43 -3.21 -3.27
CA VAL A 135 22.20 -2.72 -4.63
C VAL A 135 23.52 -2.20 -5.22
N LYS A 136 23.74 -2.49 -6.49
CA LYS A 136 24.91 -2.01 -7.22
C LYS A 136 24.65 -0.64 -7.84
N TYR A 137 25.61 0.26 -7.68
CA TYR A 137 25.63 1.56 -8.33
C TYR A 137 26.93 1.78 -9.09
N ALA A 138 26.86 2.53 -10.19
CA ALA A 138 28.05 3.04 -10.83
C ALA A 138 28.67 4.12 -9.93
N ALA A 139 29.97 4.06 -9.74
CA ALA A 139 30.67 4.97 -8.83
C ALA A 139 31.77 5.74 -9.52
N LYS A 140 31.85 7.04 -9.22
CA LYS A 140 32.96 7.91 -9.60
C LYS A 140 33.66 8.41 -8.34
N SER A 141 34.98 8.50 -8.37
CA SER A 141 35.79 9.03 -7.27
C SER A 141 36.87 9.95 -7.82
N ALA A 142 37.29 10.93 -7.02
CA ALA A 142 38.37 11.85 -7.39
C ALA A 142 39.76 11.18 -7.38
N VAL A 143 39.90 10.07 -6.64
CA VAL A 143 41.14 9.31 -6.49
C VAL A 143 40.86 7.86 -6.91
N PRO A 144 41.82 7.13 -7.51
CA PRO A 144 41.65 5.70 -7.77
C PRO A 144 41.31 4.93 -6.50
N VAL A 145 40.26 4.11 -6.55
CA VAL A 145 39.82 3.28 -5.42
C VAL A 145 39.87 1.80 -5.79
N ALA A 146 40.63 1.04 -5.01
CA ALA A 146 40.76 -0.40 -5.20
C ALA A 146 39.47 -1.15 -4.86
N ARG A 147 39.32 -2.36 -5.42
CA ARG A 147 38.24 -3.28 -5.07
C ARG A 147 38.31 -3.64 -3.59
N GLY A 148 37.16 -3.70 -2.93
CA GLY A 148 37.02 -4.06 -1.51
C GLY A 148 37.21 -2.89 -0.55
N THR A 149 37.62 -1.71 -1.03
CA THR A 149 37.75 -0.52 -0.18
C THR A 149 36.38 -0.04 0.30
N GLU A 150 36.33 0.37 1.56
CA GLU A 150 35.16 0.99 2.18
C GLU A 150 35.04 2.44 1.70
N ILE A 151 33.85 2.81 1.24
CA ILE A 151 33.57 4.13 0.66
C ILE A 151 32.36 4.77 1.30
N TRP A 152 32.30 6.10 1.25
CA TRP A 152 31.14 6.90 1.61
C TRP A 152 30.62 7.61 0.37
N VAL A 153 29.29 7.64 0.22
CA VAL A 153 28.63 8.39 -0.85
C VAL A 153 28.56 9.86 -0.47
N GLU A 154 29.19 10.71 -1.28
CA GLU A 154 29.19 12.17 -1.10
C GLU A 154 28.02 12.82 -1.81
N GLU A 155 27.67 12.31 -3.00
CA GLU A 155 26.62 12.88 -3.83
C GLU A 155 26.00 11.81 -4.72
N ALA A 156 24.70 11.91 -4.98
CA ALA A 156 24.03 11.13 -6.01
C ALA A 156 24.07 11.90 -7.33
N LEU A 157 24.86 11.40 -8.29
CA LEU A 157 25.03 12.02 -9.61
C LEU A 157 23.83 11.74 -10.53
N SER A 158 23.23 10.55 -10.39
CA SER A 158 22.02 10.16 -11.12
C SER A 158 21.26 9.05 -10.36
N THR A 159 20.15 8.57 -10.94
CA THR A 159 19.40 7.43 -10.41
C THR A 159 20.22 6.14 -10.30
N THR A 160 21.32 6.01 -11.05
CA THR A 160 22.16 4.80 -11.09
C THR A 160 23.65 5.07 -10.84
N SER A 161 24.03 6.34 -10.57
CA SER A 161 25.43 6.71 -10.35
C SER A 161 25.62 7.61 -9.13
N VAL A 162 26.73 7.39 -8.42
CA VAL A 162 27.09 8.10 -7.19
C VAL A 162 28.54 8.56 -7.22
N ALA A 163 28.80 9.70 -6.59
CA ALA A 163 30.15 10.16 -6.26
C ALA A 163 30.53 9.61 -4.88
N VAL A 164 31.70 8.99 -4.79
CA VAL A 164 32.16 8.31 -3.58
C VAL A 164 33.59 8.71 -3.22
N ARG A 165 33.86 8.72 -1.91
CA ARG A 165 35.21 8.92 -1.35
C ARG A 165 35.60 7.73 -0.48
N PRO A 166 36.85 7.26 -0.53
CA PRO A 166 37.34 6.22 0.38
C PRO A 166 37.30 6.70 1.84
N VAL A 167 37.00 5.78 2.75
CA VAL A 167 37.10 6.01 4.19
C VAL A 167 38.56 5.97 4.60
N GLU A 168 39.09 7.09 5.05
CA GLU A 168 40.38 7.15 5.73
C GLU A 168 40.17 6.65 7.18
N ARG A 169 40.90 5.60 7.57
CA ARG A 169 40.95 5.11 8.96
C ARG A 169 42.17 5.66 9.68
#